data_AF-T0NDR8-F1
#
_entry.id   AF-T0NDR8-F1
#
_cell.length_a   1.000
_cell.length_b   1.000
_cell.length_c   1.000
_cell.angle_alpha   90.00
_cell.angle_beta   90.00
_cell.angle_gamma   90.00
#
_symmetry.space_group_name_H-M   'P 1'
#
loop_
_entity.id
_entity.type
_entity.pdbx_description
1 polymer ?
#
loop_
_entity_poly.entity_id
_entity_poly.type
_entity_poly.pdbx_seq_one_letter_code
_entity_poly.pdbx_strand_id
1 'polypeptide(L)'
;SDEGNINTYKAYLRDLRKEHNIPVLVAEYGVPSSRGMAHKNIHMDFNQGNNDETMQGIINNHMLKDIVDEGYAGALAFTWQDEWFKRTWNTMDYDLPERRPFWSNVETNEQMFGILAFDPGQENSICDVDGDYSEWIENKDKFSIRDDNVYIRHDERYVYFLIKSENLRNNCVTYIPIDIKPNQGNTSYTEANLGFKAPIDVLIKIDKNSDSRILIDAYYDSFSYHYGKLLGFIDYNNDYSKDNTGIFTPIYLALNRGLFLPVDKVSLPFEKYETGKLLSGNGNPKSKVYNSLTDYAMKDNVLEIRIPWALLNVMDPSQN
;
A
#
# COMPACT_ATOMS: atom_id res chain seq x y z
N SER A 1 2.15 21.32 -29.83
CA SER A 1 2.76 22.51 -29.22
C SER A 1 2.60 22.34 -27.74
N ASP A 2 3.55 21.65 -27.12
CA ASP A 2 3.47 21.24 -25.72
C ASP A 2 4.56 21.99 -24.97
N GLU A 3 4.24 23.19 -24.53
CA GLU A 3 5.09 23.92 -23.60
C GLU A 3 5.05 23.21 -22.24
N GLY A 4 6.16 22.58 -21.85
CA GLY A 4 6.56 22.46 -20.44
C GLY A 4 6.58 21.07 -19.79
N ASN A 5 5.81 20.08 -20.26
CA ASN A 5 5.76 18.77 -19.60
C ASN A 5 6.60 17.71 -20.32
N ILE A 6 7.60 17.16 -19.63
CA ILE A 6 8.48 16.11 -20.16
C ILE A 6 7.70 14.80 -20.24
N ASN A 7 7.36 14.34 -21.45
CA ASN A 7 6.79 13.02 -21.69
C ASN A 7 7.90 12.02 -22.07
N THR A 8 8.47 11.37 -21.05
CA THR A 8 9.55 10.39 -21.25
C THR A 8 9.07 9.12 -21.95
N TYR A 9 7.80 8.74 -21.76
CA TYR A 9 7.23 7.55 -22.39
C TYR A 9 7.12 7.71 -23.91
N LYS A 10 6.55 8.83 -24.37
CA LYS A 10 6.45 9.15 -25.80
C LYS A 10 7.82 9.31 -26.46
N ALA A 11 8.78 9.91 -25.75
CA ALA A 11 10.15 10.01 -26.24
C ALA A 11 10.78 8.63 -26.46
N TYR A 12 10.62 7.70 -25.50
CA TYR A 12 11.06 6.31 -25.64
C TYR A 12 10.38 5.61 -26.83
N LEU A 13 9.06 5.74 -26.97
CA LEU A 13 8.31 5.17 -28.09
C LEU A 13 8.82 5.68 -29.44
N ARG A 14 9.11 6.99 -29.54
CA ARG A 14 9.64 7.59 -30.75
C ARG A 14 11.00 7.02 -31.14
N ASP A 15 11.90 6.91 -30.16
CA ASP A 15 13.25 6.42 -30.40
C ASP A 15 13.23 4.93 -30.77
N LEU A 16 12.43 4.11 -30.06
CA LEU A 16 12.21 2.71 -30.43
C LEU A 16 11.62 2.56 -31.84
N ARG A 17 10.66 3.41 -32.23
CA ARG A 17 10.02 3.36 -33.55
C ARG A 17 11.01 3.65 -34.68
N LYS A 18 11.97 4.57 -34.48
CA LYS A 18 13.00 4.93 -35.47
C LYS A 18 13.93 3.78 -35.82
N GLU A 19 14.17 2.85 -34.89
CA GLU A 19 15.06 1.70 -35.10
C GLU A 19 14.42 0.58 -35.94
N HIS A 20 13.14 0.70 -36.29
CA HIS A 20 12.39 -0.35 -36.99
C HIS A 20 11.70 0.15 -38.26
N ASN A 21 11.86 -0.57 -39.38
CA ASN A 21 11.13 -0.33 -40.63
C ASN A 21 9.93 -1.26 -40.84
N ILE A 22 9.60 -2.08 -39.83
CA ILE A 22 8.47 -3.01 -39.81
C ILE A 22 7.36 -2.48 -38.87
N PRO A 23 6.13 -3.00 -38.93
CA PRO A 23 5.11 -2.72 -37.92
C PRO A 23 5.60 -3.13 -36.52
N VAL A 24 5.44 -2.24 -35.54
CA VAL A 24 5.79 -2.49 -34.13
C VAL A 24 4.51 -2.49 -33.31
N LEU A 25 4.29 -3.55 -32.53
CA LEU A 25 3.17 -3.70 -31.60
C LEU A 25 3.69 -3.54 -30.17
N VAL A 26 3.03 -2.72 -29.36
CA VAL A 26 3.29 -2.71 -27.91
C VAL A 26 2.58 -3.91 -27.30
N ALA A 27 3.35 -4.92 -26.91
CA ALA A 27 2.81 -6.19 -26.42
C ALA A 27 2.15 -6.07 -25.05
N GLU A 28 2.59 -5.13 -24.21
CA GLU A 28 2.02 -4.85 -22.89
C GLU A 28 2.22 -3.36 -22.55
N TYR A 29 1.20 -2.73 -22.00
CA TYR A 29 1.31 -1.42 -21.37
C TYR A 29 0.30 -1.32 -20.23
N GLY A 30 0.63 -0.49 -19.24
CA GLY A 30 -0.25 -0.16 -18.13
C GLY A 30 0.54 0.29 -16.91
N VAL A 31 -0.18 0.83 -15.93
CA VAL A 31 0.29 0.99 -14.56
C VAL A 31 -0.67 0.26 -13.62
N PRO A 32 -0.21 -0.18 -12.44
CA PRO A 32 -1.07 -0.83 -11.46
C PRO A 32 -1.82 0.19 -10.60
N SER A 33 -3.00 -0.21 -10.11
CA SER A 33 -3.78 0.49 -9.08
C SER A 33 -3.50 -0.03 -7.67
N SER A 34 -2.39 -0.75 -7.50
CA SER A 34 -1.91 -1.28 -6.22
C SER A 34 -1.61 -0.16 -5.23
N ARG A 35 -1.66 -0.49 -3.94
CA ARG A 35 -1.29 0.41 -2.86
C ARG A 35 0.23 0.62 -2.77
N GLY A 36 0.99 -0.48 -2.79
CA GLY A 36 2.44 -0.42 -2.71
C GLY A 36 3.05 0.06 -4.03
N MET A 37 4.26 0.61 -3.95
CA MET A 37 4.98 1.21 -5.06
C MET A 37 6.39 0.63 -5.15
N ALA A 38 6.84 0.33 -6.37
CA ALA A 38 8.22 -0.11 -6.63
C ALA A 38 9.05 0.90 -7.41
N HIS A 39 8.43 1.90 -8.05
CA HIS A 39 9.15 2.96 -8.73
C HIS A 39 8.31 4.24 -8.78
N LYS A 40 8.96 5.37 -8.47
CA LYS A 40 8.36 6.71 -8.60
C LYS A 40 8.81 7.37 -9.90
N ASN A 41 7.86 7.75 -10.74
CA ASN A 41 8.16 8.50 -11.96
C ASN A 41 8.30 9.99 -11.62
N ILE A 42 9.46 10.59 -11.93
CA ILE A 42 9.79 11.97 -11.55
C ILE A 42 9.27 13.04 -12.52
N HIS A 43 8.69 12.65 -13.66
CA HIS A 43 8.31 13.60 -14.73
C HIS A 43 6.81 13.58 -15.07
N MET A 44 6.17 12.42 -14.95
CA MET A 44 4.80 12.19 -15.43
C MET A 44 3.85 11.74 -14.33
N ASP A 45 4.35 11.46 -13.12
CA ASP A 45 3.61 10.82 -12.02
C ASP A 45 3.00 9.45 -12.38
N PHE A 46 3.50 8.81 -13.45
CA PHE A 46 3.13 7.45 -13.85
C PHE A 46 3.89 6.43 -12.99
N ASN A 47 3.55 6.41 -11.70
CA ASN A 47 4.19 5.56 -10.71
C ASN A 47 3.87 4.08 -10.95
N GLN A 48 4.83 3.21 -10.65
CA GLN A 48 4.61 1.76 -10.63
C GLN A 48 4.03 1.38 -9.26
N GLY A 49 2.74 1.68 -9.11
CA GLY A 49 1.97 1.53 -7.88
C GLY A 49 1.59 2.86 -7.24
N ASN A 50 0.75 2.80 -6.21
CA ASN A 50 0.15 3.94 -5.53
C ASN A 50 -0.63 4.88 -6.47
N ASN A 51 -1.41 4.30 -7.38
CA ASN A 51 -2.42 4.99 -8.17
C ASN A 51 -3.79 4.44 -7.77
N ASP A 52 -4.82 5.27 -7.59
CA ASP A 52 -6.17 4.73 -7.53
C ASP A 52 -6.63 4.24 -8.91
N GLU A 53 -7.72 3.46 -8.97
CA GLU A 53 -8.26 2.91 -10.22
C GLU A 53 -8.64 3.99 -11.25
N THR A 54 -9.09 5.16 -10.80
CA THR A 54 -9.40 6.28 -11.70
C THR A 54 -8.12 6.81 -12.34
N MET A 55 -7.07 6.99 -11.54
CA MET A 55 -5.76 7.43 -12.01
C MET A 55 -5.12 6.39 -12.93
N GLN A 56 -5.23 5.09 -12.62
CA GLN A 56 -4.81 4.02 -13.51
C GLN A 56 -5.48 4.13 -14.89
N GLY A 57 -6.80 4.32 -14.94
CA GLY A 57 -7.53 4.50 -16.19
C GLY A 57 -7.08 5.73 -16.99
N ILE A 58 -6.83 6.85 -16.31
CA ILE A 58 -6.31 8.09 -16.92
C ILE A 58 -4.92 7.87 -17.52
N ILE A 59 -4.01 7.26 -16.76
CA ILE A 59 -2.63 6.98 -17.18
C ILE A 59 -2.63 6.02 -18.36
N ASN A 60 -3.36 4.89 -18.28
CA ASN A 60 -3.42 3.90 -19.34
C ASN A 60 -3.98 4.50 -20.65
N ASN A 61 -5.01 5.36 -20.57
CA ASN A 61 -5.53 6.08 -21.73
C ASN A 61 -4.51 7.07 -22.33
N HIS A 62 -3.70 7.73 -21.50
CA HIS A 62 -2.62 8.60 -21.98
C HIS A 62 -1.55 7.77 -22.71
N MET A 63 -1.07 6.68 -22.09
CA MET A 63 -0.09 5.79 -22.71
C MET A 63 -0.58 5.26 -24.06
N LEU A 64 -1.85 4.82 -24.15
CA LEU A 64 -2.44 4.36 -25.41
C LEU A 64 -2.42 5.45 -26.50
N LYS A 65 -2.75 6.70 -26.15
CA LYS A 65 -2.69 7.83 -27.08
C LYS A 65 -1.28 8.07 -27.58
N ASP A 66 -0.27 8.02 -26.70
CA ASP A 66 1.12 8.17 -27.11
C ASP A 66 1.57 7.06 -28.08
N ILE A 67 1.14 5.82 -27.84
CA ILE A 67 1.43 4.69 -28.75
C ILE A 67 0.81 4.93 -30.13
N VAL A 68 -0.46 5.38 -30.16
CA VAL A 68 -1.17 5.71 -31.41
C VAL A 68 -0.50 6.86 -32.15
N ASP A 69 -0.14 7.93 -31.43
CA ASP A 69 0.48 9.14 -31.99
C ASP A 69 1.86 8.86 -32.61
N GLU A 70 2.65 7.96 -32.03
CA GLU A 70 3.96 7.56 -32.55
C GLU A 70 3.87 6.49 -33.65
N GLY A 71 2.66 6.17 -34.15
CA GLY A 71 2.46 5.36 -35.35
C GLY A 71 2.80 3.88 -35.18
N TYR A 72 2.55 3.34 -33.99
CA TYR A 72 2.62 1.90 -33.73
C TYR A 72 1.43 1.16 -34.36
N ALA A 73 1.61 -0.12 -34.62
CA ALA A 73 0.57 -0.98 -35.21
C ALA A 73 -0.59 -1.26 -34.24
N GLY A 74 -0.37 -1.08 -32.94
CA GLY A 74 -1.36 -1.26 -31.89
C GLY A 74 -0.71 -1.37 -30.51
N ALA A 75 -1.55 -1.66 -29.52
CA ALA A 75 -1.13 -1.93 -28.15
C ALA A 75 -2.06 -2.98 -27.51
N LEU A 76 -1.53 -3.82 -26.62
CA LEU A 76 -2.33 -4.71 -25.79
C LEU A 76 -2.26 -4.20 -24.35
N ALA A 77 -3.42 -3.88 -23.77
CA ALA A 77 -3.51 -3.46 -22.38
C ALA A 77 -3.19 -4.66 -21.49
N PHE A 78 -2.22 -4.49 -20.60
CA PHE A 78 -1.91 -5.46 -19.57
C PHE A 78 -2.63 -5.01 -18.28
N THR A 79 -3.66 -5.71 -17.82
CA THR A 79 -4.28 -6.95 -18.35
C THR A 79 -5.82 -6.89 -18.19
N TRP A 80 -6.55 -7.89 -18.68
CA TRP A 80 -8.01 -7.89 -18.56
C TRP A 80 -8.48 -7.99 -17.11
N GLN A 81 -7.88 -8.88 -16.31
CA GLN A 81 -8.28 -9.19 -14.94
C GLN A 81 -7.09 -9.14 -13.99
N ASP A 82 -7.33 -8.86 -12.71
CA ASP A 82 -6.26 -8.89 -11.72
C ASP A 82 -5.62 -10.26 -11.55
N GLU A 83 -4.31 -10.25 -11.28
CA GLU A 83 -3.48 -11.45 -11.09
C GLU A 83 -2.84 -11.43 -9.70
N TRP A 84 -3.42 -12.16 -8.74
CA TRP A 84 -2.93 -12.18 -7.34
C TRP A 84 -1.60 -12.90 -7.15
N PHE A 85 -1.19 -13.77 -8.08
CA PHE A 85 0.04 -14.56 -7.94
C PHE A 85 1.33 -13.78 -8.22
N LYS A 86 1.22 -12.54 -8.71
CA LYS A 86 2.37 -11.72 -9.11
C LYS A 86 3.20 -11.33 -7.90
N ARG A 87 4.48 -11.07 -8.17
CA ARG A 87 5.49 -10.71 -7.18
C ARG A 87 6.36 -9.59 -7.73
N THR A 88 6.91 -8.77 -6.83
CA THR A 88 7.89 -7.75 -7.19
C THR A 88 9.12 -7.84 -6.30
N TRP A 89 10.25 -7.32 -6.78
CA TRP A 89 11.55 -7.48 -6.13
C TRP A 89 11.65 -6.87 -4.73
N ASN A 90 10.82 -5.86 -4.41
CA ASN A 90 10.84 -5.15 -3.13
C ASN A 90 9.85 -5.72 -2.10
N THR A 91 8.99 -6.69 -2.47
CA THR A 91 8.04 -7.36 -1.57
C THR A 91 8.15 -8.89 -1.53
N MET A 92 8.75 -9.52 -2.54
CA MET A 92 8.76 -10.98 -2.71
C MET A 92 9.48 -11.78 -1.61
N ASP A 93 10.27 -11.11 -0.76
CA ASP A 93 10.95 -11.74 0.39
C ASP A 93 10.06 -11.77 1.65
N TYR A 94 8.87 -11.14 1.59
CA TYR A 94 7.92 -11.01 2.71
C TYR A 94 6.62 -11.78 2.47
N ASP A 95 6.59 -12.68 1.49
CA ASP A 95 5.47 -13.60 1.24
C ASP A 95 5.98 -15.05 1.08
N LEU A 96 5.06 -16.01 1.08
CA LEU A 96 5.36 -17.41 0.77
C LEU A 96 5.16 -17.66 -0.73
N PRO A 97 6.21 -18.04 -1.51
CA PRO A 97 6.10 -18.17 -2.96
C PRO A 97 4.99 -19.10 -3.46
N GLU A 98 4.81 -20.25 -2.81
CA GLU A 98 3.81 -21.26 -3.17
C GLU A 98 2.37 -20.87 -2.76
N ARG A 99 2.22 -19.72 -2.08
CA ARG A 99 0.95 -19.29 -1.51
C ARG A 99 0.39 -18.00 -2.13
N ARG A 100 1.18 -17.29 -2.95
CA ARG A 100 0.77 -16.05 -3.61
C ARG A 100 -0.59 -16.11 -4.34
N PRO A 101 -0.97 -17.21 -5.02
CA PRO A 101 -2.26 -17.26 -5.70
C PRO A 101 -3.48 -17.24 -4.76
N PHE A 102 -3.32 -17.49 -3.46
CA PHE A 102 -4.43 -17.67 -2.52
C PHE A 102 -4.77 -16.41 -1.73
N TRP A 103 -4.02 -15.32 -1.90
CA TRP A 103 -4.27 -14.07 -1.20
C TRP A 103 -3.81 -12.88 -2.04
N SER A 104 -4.43 -11.73 -1.82
CA SER A 104 -4.16 -10.52 -2.59
C SER A 104 -3.23 -9.60 -1.79
N ASN A 105 -2.04 -9.34 -2.32
CA ASN A 105 -1.05 -8.49 -1.66
C ASN A 105 -1.00 -7.13 -2.34
N VAL A 106 -1.83 -6.18 -1.88
CA VAL A 106 -1.88 -4.82 -2.44
C VAL A 106 -0.60 -4.01 -2.26
N GLU A 107 0.34 -4.45 -1.43
CA GLU A 107 1.68 -3.84 -1.32
C GLU A 107 2.60 -4.23 -2.49
N THR A 108 2.25 -5.26 -3.24
CA THR A 108 2.98 -5.70 -4.44
C THR A 108 2.50 -4.92 -5.66
N ASN A 109 3.36 -4.06 -6.21
CA ASN A 109 3.00 -3.26 -7.38
C ASN A 109 2.72 -4.07 -8.65
N GLU A 110 3.17 -5.32 -8.71
CA GLU A 110 2.95 -6.20 -9.87
C GLU A 110 1.54 -6.83 -9.87
N GLN A 111 0.73 -6.58 -8.83
CA GLN A 111 -0.69 -6.90 -8.79
C GLN A 111 -1.53 -5.66 -9.19
N MET A 112 -2.84 -5.84 -9.36
CA MET A 112 -3.79 -4.75 -9.65
C MET A 112 -3.57 -4.02 -10.99
N PHE A 113 -3.11 -4.73 -12.02
CA PHE A 113 -3.04 -4.22 -13.40
C PHE A 113 -4.35 -4.45 -14.18
N GLY A 114 -5.28 -5.24 -13.63
CA GLY A 114 -6.50 -5.61 -14.32
C GLY A 114 -7.42 -4.43 -14.56
N ILE A 115 -8.07 -4.40 -15.72
CA ILE A 115 -9.23 -3.53 -15.95
C ILE A 115 -10.45 -4.04 -15.14
N LEU A 116 -10.53 -5.37 -14.97
CA LEU A 116 -11.51 -6.05 -14.14
C LEU A 116 -10.87 -6.41 -12.79
N ALA A 117 -11.29 -5.69 -11.74
CA ALA A 117 -10.87 -5.96 -10.38
C ALA A 117 -11.37 -7.34 -9.92
N PHE A 118 -10.48 -8.13 -9.31
CA PHE A 118 -10.85 -9.36 -8.60
C PHE A 118 -10.67 -9.07 -7.12
N ASP A 119 -11.74 -8.58 -6.50
CA ASP A 119 -11.79 -8.28 -5.06
C ASP A 119 -12.13 -9.53 -4.25
N PRO A 120 -11.62 -9.63 -3.00
CA PRO A 120 -11.96 -10.74 -2.12
C PRO A 120 -13.46 -10.75 -1.75
N GLY A 121 -13.99 -11.93 -1.47
CA GLY A 121 -15.42 -12.18 -1.25
C GLY A 121 -16.03 -13.11 -2.31
N GLN A 122 -17.23 -13.62 -2.05
CA GLN A 122 -17.90 -14.56 -2.99
C GLN A 122 -18.63 -13.83 -4.12
N GLU A 123 -19.43 -12.83 -3.78
CA GLU A 123 -20.20 -12.02 -4.75
C GLU A 123 -19.93 -10.52 -4.60
N ASN A 124 -19.63 -10.07 -3.38
CA ASN A 124 -19.31 -8.69 -3.05
C ASN A 124 -18.20 -8.69 -2.00
N SER A 125 -17.47 -7.57 -1.88
CA SER A 125 -16.61 -7.28 -0.74
C SER A 125 -17.35 -7.48 0.58
N ILE A 126 -16.64 -7.95 1.59
CA ILE A 126 -17.23 -8.20 2.92
C ILE A 126 -17.41 -6.91 3.76
N CYS A 127 -16.79 -5.81 3.31
CA CYS A 127 -16.79 -4.50 3.93
C CYS A 127 -16.27 -3.46 2.93
N ASP A 128 -17.02 -2.39 2.73
CA ASP A 128 -16.58 -1.22 1.99
C ASP A 128 -16.23 -0.11 3.00
N VAL A 129 -14.97 0.36 3.01
CA VAL A 129 -14.53 1.39 3.98
C VAL A 129 -15.11 2.76 3.61
N ASP A 130 -16.31 3.06 4.08
CA ASP A 130 -17.05 4.29 3.77
C ASP A 130 -17.68 4.97 5.01
N GLY A 131 -17.47 4.38 6.19
CA GLY A 131 -17.98 4.86 7.47
C GLY A 131 -19.42 4.45 7.73
N ASP A 132 -20.03 3.60 6.90
CA ASP A 132 -21.34 3.03 7.15
C ASP A 132 -21.27 1.84 8.11
N TYR A 133 -21.82 2.06 9.31
CA TYR A 133 -21.95 1.02 10.32
C TYR A 133 -22.94 -0.10 9.94
N SER A 134 -23.81 0.11 8.93
CA SER A 134 -24.88 -0.83 8.61
C SER A 134 -24.37 -2.23 8.25
N GLU A 135 -23.23 -2.34 7.55
CA GLU A 135 -22.61 -3.61 7.16
C GLU A 135 -22.13 -4.44 8.35
N TRP A 136 -21.94 -3.82 9.51
CA TRP A 136 -21.30 -4.41 10.70
C TRP A 136 -22.29 -4.91 11.75
N ILE A 137 -23.59 -4.64 11.60
CA ILE A 137 -24.62 -4.93 12.62
C ILE A 137 -24.68 -6.41 12.99
N GLU A 138 -24.55 -7.30 12.00
CA GLU A 138 -24.65 -8.76 12.18
C GLU A 138 -23.29 -9.43 12.43
N ASN A 139 -22.23 -8.66 12.63
CA ASN A 139 -20.90 -9.20 12.87
C ASN A 139 -20.83 -9.95 14.23
N LYS A 140 -20.32 -11.18 14.21
CA LYS A 140 -20.14 -12.03 15.38
C LYS A 140 -18.88 -11.69 16.19
N ASP A 141 -17.82 -11.24 15.52
CA ASP A 141 -16.54 -10.85 16.11
C ASP A 141 -16.59 -9.40 16.57
N LYS A 142 -17.44 -9.19 17.58
CA LYS A 142 -17.65 -7.93 18.27
C LYS A 142 -17.27 -8.08 19.73
N PHE A 143 -16.52 -7.12 20.24
CA PHE A 143 -16.23 -7.00 21.66
C PHE A 143 -16.29 -5.55 22.13
N SER A 144 -16.42 -5.36 23.44
CA SER A 144 -16.41 -4.03 24.04
C SER A 144 -15.10 -3.81 24.80
N ILE A 145 -14.40 -2.72 24.48
CA ILE A 145 -13.27 -2.25 25.26
C ILE A 145 -13.74 -1.00 26.01
N ARG A 146 -13.88 -1.10 27.33
CA ARG A 146 -14.50 -0.05 28.16
C ARG A 146 -15.91 0.26 27.64
N ASP A 147 -16.15 1.48 27.19
CA ASP A 147 -17.43 1.95 26.64
C ASP A 147 -17.47 1.94 25.10
N ASP A 148 -16.38 1.51 24.45
CA ASP A 148 -16.23 1.50 23.00
C ASP A 148 -16.57 0.11 22.45
N ASN A 149 -17.25 0.07 21.29
CA ASN A 149 -17.52 -1.17 20.58
C ASN A 149 -16.50 -1.32 19.45
N VAL A 150 -15.82 -2.46 19.44
CA VAL A 150 -14.86 -2.82 18.41
C VAL A 150 -15.37 -4.04 17.67
N TYR A 151 -15.29 -3.99 16.36
CA TYR A 151 -15.69 -5.06 15.45
C TYR A 151 -14.51 -5.38 14.55
N ILE A 152 -14.33 -6.66 14.26
CA ILE A 152 -13.24 -7.12 13.39
C ILE A 152 -13.84 -7.98 12.26
N ARG A 153 -13.27 -7.84 11.06
CA ARG A 153 -13.44 -8.77 9.94
C ARG A 153 -12.11 -8.99 9.28
N HIS A 154 -12.01 -10.00 8.43
CA HIS A 154 -10.88 -10.15 7.53
C HIS A 154 -11.30 -10.90 6.28
N ASP A 155 -10.51 -10.74 5.23
CA ASP A 155 -10.60 -11.51 3.98
C ASP A 155 -9.20 -11.86 3.48
N GLU A 156 -9.09 -12.31 2.23
CA GLU A 156 -7.83 -12.70 1.59
C GLU A 156 -6.87 -11.52 1.30
N ARG A 157 -7.24 -10.28 1.63
CA ARG A 157 -6.45 -9.07 1.34
C ARG A 157 -6.21 -8.20 2.59
N TYR A 158 -7.23 -8.07 3.45
CA TYR A 158 -7.26 -7.10 4.53
C TYR A 158 -7.75 -7.68 5.85
N VAL A 159 -7.33 -7.03 6.95
CA VAL A 159 -8.05 -7.01 8.23
C VAL A 159 -8.80 -5.70 8.34
N TYR A 160 -10.05 -5.77 8.76
CA TYR A 160 -10.92 -4.62 8.93
C TYR A 160 -11.25 -4.41 10.41
N PHE A 161 -11.28 -3.16 10.82
CA PHE A 161 -11.68 -2.73 12.15
C PHE A 161 -12.79 -1.70 12.02
N LEU A 162 -13.86 -1.86 12.79
CA LEU A 162 -14.79 -0.78 13.07
C LEU A 162 -14.77 -0.46 14.56
N ILE A 163 -14.54 0.80 14.88
CA ILE A 163 -14.57 1.33 16.24
C ILE A 163 -15.73 2.30 16.33
N LYS A 164 -16.70 1.99 17.20
CA LYS A 164 -17.79 2.88 17.55
C LYS A 164 -17.58 3.40 18.95
N SER A 165 -17.29 4.69 19.06
CA SER A 165 -16.92 5.34 20.31
C SER A 165 -17.33 6.80 20.32
N GLU A 166 -17.97 7.24 21.40
CA GLU A 166 -18.27 8.66 21.63
C GLU A 166 -16.99 9.52 21.75
N ASN A 167 -15.84 8.89 22.06
CA ASN A 167 -14.54 9.55 22.18
C ASN A 167 -13.89 9.88 20.82
N LEU A 168 -14.38 9.31 19.71
CA LEU A 168 -13.90 9.63 18.35
C LEU A 168 -14.31 11.05 17.88
N ARG A 169 -15.21 11.69 18.63
CA ARG A 169 -15.67 13.06 18.39
C ARG A 169 -14.67 14.05 18.98
N ASN A 170 -13.67 14.47 18.20
CA ASN A 170 -12.95 15.77 18.21
C ASN A 170 -11.60 15.65 17.44
N ASN A 171 -10.84 16.74 17.31
CA ASN A 171 -9.50 16.85 16.70
C ASN A 171 -8.39 16.11 17.50
N CYS A 172 -8.73 14.99 18.13
CA CYS A 172 -7.80 14.19 18.91
C CYS A 172 -7.21 13.10 18.02
N VAL A 173 -5.92 12.84 18.21
CA VAL A 173 -5.25 11.69 17.61
C VAL A 173 -5.75 10.43 18.31
N THR A 174 -6.23 9.46 17.53
CA THR A 174 -6.63 8.14 18.03
C THR A 174 -5.50 7.16 17.80
N TYR A 175 -5.10 6.44 18.84
CA TYR A 175 -4.09 5.39 18.77
C TYR A 175 -4.74 4.04 19.03
N ILE A 176 -4.56 3.10 18.11
CA ILE A 176 -5.08 1.74 18.18
C ILE A 176 -3.87 0.80 18.24
N PRO A 177 -3.50 0.32 19.43
CA PRO A 177 -2.40 -0.61 19.60
C PRO A 177 -2.84 -2.04 19.22
N ILE A 178 -1.98 -2.77 18.50
CA ILE A 178 -2.19 -4.14 18.05
C ILE A 178 -1.00 -5.02 18.49
N ASP A 179 -1.31 -6.07 19.23
CA ASP A 179 -0.41 -7.16 19.58
C ASP A 179 -0.62 -8.29 18.56
N ILE A 180 0.39 -8.53 17.72
CA ILE A 180 0.35 -9.59 16.69
C ILE A 180 1.15 -10.79 17.18
N LYS A 181 2.26 -10.54 17.87
CA LYS A 181 3.18 -11.55 18.34
C LYS A 181 3.19 -11.56 19.88
N PRO A 182 2.48 -12.50 20.50
CA PRO A 182 2.37 -12.56 21.95
C PRO A 182 3.74 -12.57 22.64
N ASN A 183 3.88 -11.76 23.68
CA ASN A 183 5.10 -11.60 24.48
C ASN A 183 6.29 -10.92 23.76
N GLN A 184 6.04 -10.18 22.68
CA GLN A 184 7.03 -9.30 22.04
C GLN A 184 6.44 -7.89 21.88
N GLY A 185 7.29 -6.86 21.81
CA GLY A 185 6.89 -5.52 21.43
C GLY A 185 7.11 -4.49 22.54
N ASN A 186 6.60 -3.28 22.32
CA ASN A 186 6.81 -2.17 23.23
C ASN A 186 5.68 -2.03 24.26
N THR A 187 6.03 -1.81 25.53
CA THR A 187 5.08 -1.46 26.60
C THR A 187 4.80 0.05 26.69
N SER A 188 5.43 0.85 25.82
CA SER A 188 5.24 2.29 25.75
C SER A 188 5.49 2.82 24.34
N TYR A 189 5.03 4.03 24.03
CA TYR A 189 5.43 4.75 22.83
C TYR A 189 5.99 6.12 23.23
N THR A 190 7.31 6.27 23.11
CA THR A 190 8.05 7.40 23.68
C THR A 190 7.67 8.73 23.04
N GLU A 191 7.47 8.78 21.73
CA GLU A 191 7.18 10.02 20.99
C GLU A 191 5.84 10.65 21.43
N ALA A 192 4.82 9.82 21.68
CA ALA A 192 3.51 10.30 22.15
C ALA A 192 3.31 10.16 23.67
N ASN A 193 4.36 9.77 24.42
CA ASN A 193 4.31 9.53 25.86
C ASN A 193 3.14 8.61 26.29
N LEU A 194 2.95 7.51 25.57
CA LEU A 194 1.90 6.52 25.85
C LEU A 194 2.47 5.32 26.60
N GLY A 195 1.68 4.76 27.51
CA GLY A 195 1.95 3.48 28.17
C GLY A 195 0.89 2.44 27.82
N PHE A 196 1.33 1.21 27.55
CA PHE A 196 0.47 0.09 27.20
C PHE A 196 0.43 -0.95 28.34
N LYS A 197 -0.70 -1.65 28.48
CA LYS A 197 -0.88 -2.70 29.49
C LYS A 197 -0.28 -4.05 29.07
N ALA A 198 0.03 -4.19 27.79
CA ALA A 198 0.67 -5.34 27.18
C ALA A 198 1.73 -4.84 26.17
N PRO A 199 2.72 -5.65 25.81
CA PRO A 199 3.61 -5.38 24.68
C PRO A 199 2.84 -5.23 23.37
N ILE A 200 3.20 -4.25 22.54
CA ILE A 200 2.53 -3.89 21.28
C ILE A 200 3.56 -3.88 20.14
N ASP A 201 3.26 -4.59 19.05
CA ASP A 201 4.10 -4.64 17.85
C ASP A 201 3.69 -3.60 16.81
N VAL A 202 2.40 -3.26 16.73
CA VAL A 202 1.86 -2.37 15.69
C VAL A 202 0.99 -1.30 16.32
N LEU A 203 1.14 -0.06 15.86
CA LEU A 203 0.37 1.09 16.34
C LEU A 203 -0.28 1.81 15.15
N ILE A 204 -1.60 1.74 15.05
CA ILE A 204 -2.35 2.56 14.10
C ILE A 204 -2.61 3.92 14.74
N LYS A 205 -2.17 4.98 14.07
CA LYS A 205 -2.43 6.38 14.41
C LYS A 205 -3.45 6.93 13.42
N ILE A 206 -4.58 7.43 13.90
CA ILE A 206 -5.57 8.17 13.11
C ILE A 206 -5.57 9.63 13.56
N ASP A 207 -5.21 10.52 12.63
CA ASP A 207 -5.18 11.97 12.83
C ASP A 207 -5.98 12.67 11.71
N LYS A 208 -6.97 13.47 12.11
CA LYS A 208 -7.84 14.22 11.18
C LYS A 208 -7.11 15.32 10.40
N ASN A 209 -5.88 15.67 10.79
CA ASN A 209 -5.04 16.65 10.08
C ASN A 209 -4.13 16.01 9.02
N SER A 210 -4.49 14.82 8.52
CA SER A 210 -3.79 14.10 7.44
C SER A 210 -2.41 13.55 7.82
N ASP A 211 -2.25 13.08 9.06
CA ASP A 211 -1.03 12.40 9.53
C ASP A 211 -1.27 10.93 9.96
N SER A 212 -2.39 10.36 9.52
CA SER A 212 -2.78 8.98 9.82
C SER A 212 -1.79 7.99 9.20
N ARG A 213 -1.39 6.99 9.98
CA ARG A 213 -0.36 6.02 9.60
C ARG A 213 -0.37 4.78 10.49
N ILE A 214 0.20 3.71 9.99
CA ILE A 214 0.61 2.55 10.77
C ILE A 214 2.10 2.68 11.07
N LEU A 215 2.43 2.45 12.33
CA LEU A 215 3.79 2.34 12.81
C LEU A 215 4.03 0.92 13.32
N ILE A 216 5.27 0.45 13.19
CA ILE A 216 5.69 -0.87 13.65
C ILE A 216 6.76 -0.73 14.72
N ASP A 217 6.80 -1.62 15.70
CA ASP A 217 7.91 -1.72 16.63
C ASP A 217 9.22 -1.80 15.85
N ALA A 218 10.17 -0.93 16.18
CA ALA A 218 11.46 -0.86 15.50
C ALA A 218 12.23 -2.19 15.55
N TYR A 219 12.03 -2.99 16.61
CA TYR A 219 12.59 -4.34 16.73
C TYR A 219 11.99 -5.35 15.74
N TYR A 220 10.76 -5.10 15.30
CA TYR A 220 10.01 -5.93 14.36
C TYR A 220 9.95 -5.34 12.93
N ASP A 221 10.66 -4.23 12.68
CA ASP A 221 10.70 -3.56 11.37
C ASP A 221 11.57 -4.35 10.36
N SER A 222 10.89 -5.08 9.48
CA SER A 222 11.50 -5.88 8.41
C SER A 222 12.30 -5.03 7.43
N PHE A 223 11.87 -3.81 7.14
CA PHE A 223 12.55 -2.91 6.20
C PHE A 223 13.89 -2.43 6.75
N SER A 224 13.89 -1.90 7.98
CA SER A 224 15.11 -1.42 8.63
C SER A 224 16.10 -2.56 8.87
N TYR A 225 15.62 -3.74 9.21
CA TYR A 225 16.46 -4.93 9.34
C TYR A 225 17.07 -5.35 7.99
N HIS A 226 16.26 -5.46 6.93
CA HIS A 226 16.74 -5.94 5.64
C HIS A 226 17.67 -4.92 4.95
N TYR A 227 17.21 -3.69 4.75
CA TYR A 227 17.95 -2.69 3.98
C TYR A 227 19.02 -1.97 4.81
N GLY A 228 18.84 -1.87 6.13
CA GLY A 228 19.81 -1.24 7.02
C GLY A 228 20.80 -2.24 7.60
N LYS A 229 20.32 -3.21 8.39
CA LYS A 229 21.19 -4.13 9.14
C LYS A 229 21.89 -5.17 8.27
N LEU A 230 21.16 -5.82 7.35
CA LEU A 230 21.70 -6.91 6.54
C LEU A 230 22.46 -6.41 5.32
N LEU A 231 21.88 -5.48 4.56
CA LEU A 231 22.43 -5.05 3.27
C LEU A 231 23.26 -3.76 3.37
N GLY A 232 23.10 -2.94 4.41
CA GLY A 232 23.86 -1.70 4.58
C GLY A 232 23.55 -0.62 3.54
N PHE A 233 22.35 -0.63 2.95
CA PHE A 233 21.91 0.39 2.00
C PHE A 233 21.42 1.68 2.66
N ILE A 234 21.01 1.61 3.93
CA ILE A 234 20.59 2.77 4.73
C ILE A 234 21.26 2.73 6.11
N ASP A 235 21.32 3.88 6.77
CA ASP A 235 21.78 3.96 8.16
C ASP A 235 20.86 3.14 9.08
N TYR A 236 21.46 2.29 9.91
CA TYR A 236 20.74 1.44 10.86
C TYR A 236 20.93 1.96 12.28
N ASN A 237 19.83 2.31 12.94
CA ASN A 237 19.85 2.65 14.36
C ASN A 237 20.02 1.37 15.20
N ASN A 238 21.12 1.30 15.96
CA ASN A 238 21.42 0.13 16.81
C ASN A 238 20.37 -0.14 17.89
N ASP A 239 19.58 0.86 18.30
CA ASP A 239 18.47 0.65 19.25
C ASP A 239 17.36 -0.21 18.64
N TYR A 240 17.23 -0.29 17.30
CA TYR A 240 16.25 -1.16 16.64
C TYR A 240 16.59 -2.65 16.79
N SER A 241 17.74 -3.00 17.37
CA SER A 241 18.08 -4.39 17.71
C SER A 241 17.74 -4.77 19.15
N LYS A 242 17.17 -3.83 19.91
CA LYS A 242 16.77 -4.01 21.30
C LYS A 242 15.25 -4.08 21.38
N ASP A 243 14.76 -5.04 22.14
CA ASP A 243 13.32 -5.17 22.43
C ASP A 243 12.87 -4.11 23.46
N ASN A 244 11.58 -3.76 23.41
CA ASN A 244 10.89 -2.85 24.33
C ASN A 244 11.59 -1.49 24.54
N THR A 245 12.00 -0.84 23.44
CA THR A 245 12.63 0.50 23.47
C THR A 245 11.62 1.64 23.51
N GLY A 246 10.36 1.35 23.25
CA GLY A 246 9.29 2.33 23.06
C GLY A 246 9.35 3.07 21.72
N ILE A 247 10.12 2.56 20.76
CA ILE A 247 10.31 3.15 19.44
C ILE A 247 9.42 2.44 18.43
N PHE A 248 8.56 3.20 17.77
CA PHE A 248 7.82 2.73 16.60
C PHE A 248 8.29 3.50 15.36
N THR A 249 8.47 2.80 14.24
CA THR A 249 8.96 3.37 12.98
C THR A 249 7.86 3.36 11.92
N PRO A 250 7.88 4.33 10.97
CA PRO A 250 7.06 4.23 9.77
C PRO A 250 7.46 3.03 8.92
N ILE A 251 6.48 2.42 8.26
CA ILE A 251 6.69 1.27 7.39
C ILE A 251 7.08 1.76 5.98
N TYR A 252 8.15 1.20 5.42
CA TYR A 252 8.70 1.61 4.12
C TYR A 252 8.78 0.46 3.12
N LEU A 253 8.65 0.80 1.83
CA LEU A 253 9.05 -0.02 0.69
C LEU A 253 10.29 0.60 0.03
N ALA A 254 11.19 -0.24 -0.48
CA ALA A 254 12.33 0.21 -1.27
C ALA A 254 11.89 0.49 -2.71
N LEU A 255 12.34 1.61 -3.30
CA LEU A 255 12.05 1.95 -4.70
C LEU A 255 13.25 1.71 -5.63
N ASN A 256 14.45 1.58 -5.06
CA ASN A 256 15.63 1.14 -5.78
C ASN A 256 16.62 0.50 -4.79
N ARG A 257 17.76 0.04 -5.30
CA ARG A 257 18.96 -0.24 -4.51
C ARG A 257 19.99 0.77 -5.01
N GLY A 258 20.44 1.69 -4.16
CA GLY A 258 21.35 2.77 -4.58
C GLY A 258 22.48 2.25 -5.48
N LEU A 259 22.77 2.96 -6.56
CA LEU A 259 23.59 2.45 -7.66
C LEU A 259 24.65 3.47 -8.07
N PHE A 260 25.90 3.03 -8.17
CA PHE A 260 26.94 3.83 -8.83
C PHE A 260 26.99 3.51 -10.32
N LEU A 261 26.80 4.52 -11.16
CA LEU A 261 26.90 4.45 -12.62
C LEU A 261 28.36 4.74 -13.02
N PRO A 262 29.17 3.75 -13.42
CA PRO A 262 30.61 3.95 -13.62
C PRO A 262 30.94 4.85 -14.83
N VAL A 263 30.10 4.80 -15.86
CA VAL A 263 30.25 5.57 -17.10
C VAL A 263 30.03 7.06 -16.82
N ASP A 264 28.93 7.37 -16.14
CA ASP A 264 28.52 8.74 -15.84
C ASP A 264 29.17 9.30 -14.56
N LYS A 265 29.79 8.41 -13.76
CA LYS A 265 30.36 8.69 -12.42
C LYS A 265 29.34 9.32 -11.47
N VAL A 266 28.09 8.90 -11.58
CA VAL A 266 26.97 9.36 -10.74
C VAL A 266 26.57 8.26 -9.77
N SER A 267 26.39 8.63 -8.50
CA SER A 267 25.75 7.76 -7.50
C SER A 267 24.27 8.12 -7.40
N LEU A 268 23.40 7.17 -7.71
CA LEU A 268 21.98 7.24 -7.45
C LEU A 268 21.73 6.84 -6.00
N PRO A 269 21.10 7.70 -5.18
CA PRO A 269 20.84 7.39 -3.79
C PRO A 269 19.79 6.28 -3.67
N PHE A 270 19.79 5.61 -2.51
CA PHE A 270 18.71 4.70 -2.14
C PHE A 270 17.40 5.48 -1.97
N GLU A 271 16.34 5.02 -2.62
CA GLU A 271 15.00 5.61 -2.53
C GLU A 271 14.03 4.67 -1.83
N LYS A 272 13.12 5.27 -1.04
CA LYS A 272 12.09 4.56 -0.31
C LYS A 272 10.76 5.32 -0.31
N TYR A 273 9.69 4.58 -0.10
CA TYR A 273 8.32 5.06 -0.01
C TYR A 273 7.71 4.66 1.33
N GLU A 274 7.07 5.60 2.03
CA GLU A 274 6.35 5.30 3.27
C GLU A 274 4.99 4.70 2.93
N THR A 275 4.90 3.37 2.97
CA THR A 275 3.66 2.65 2.69
C THR A 275 2.74 2.54 3.92
N GLY A 276 3.23 2.88 5.11
CA GLY A 276 2.42 2.92 6.33
C GLY A 276 1.40 4.07 6.37
N LYS A 277 1.44 5.05 5.47
CA LYS A 277 0.51 6.19 5.49
C LYS A 277 -0.92 5.76 5.16
N LEU A 278 -1.89 6.21 5.96
CA LEU A 278 -3.29 5.85 5.79
C LEU A 278 -4.06 6.98 5.12
N LEU A 279 -4.78 6.65 4.05
CA LEU A 279 -5.60 7.59 3.30
C LEU A 279 -7.04 7.58 3.81
N SER A 280 -7.57 8.76 4.14
CA SER A 280 -9.00 8.93 4.39
C SER A 280 -9.76 9.05 3.08
N GLY A 281 -10.93 8.43 2.99
CA GLY A 281 -11.75 8.55 1.78
C GLY A 281 -13.05 7.76 1.85
N ASN A 282 -13.46 7.26 0.70
CA ASN A 282 -14.61 6.39 0.54
C ASN A 282 -14.18 5.22 -0.37
N GLY A 283 -14.12 4.03 0.21
CA GLY A 283 -13.72 2.79 -0.46
C GLY A 283 -14.89 2.02 -1.07
N ASN A 284 -16.11 2.58 -1.12
CA ASN A 284 -17.28 1.94 -1.73
C ASN A 284 -17.29 2.18 -3.25
N PRO A 285 -17.16 1.13 -4.09
CA PRO A 285 -17.09 1.28 -5.55
C PRO A 285 -18.33 1.91 -6.19
N LYS A 286 -19.47 1.91 -5.48
CA LYS A 286 -20.72 2.55 -5.95
C LYS A 286 -20.77 4.05 -5.65
N SER A 287 -19.82 4.57 -4.88
CA SER A 287 -19.73 5.98 -4.53
C SER A 287 -19.18 6.82 -5.67
N LYS A 288 -19.70 8.04 -5.85
CA LYS A 288 -19.17 9.00 -6.84
C LYS A 288 -17.79 9.56 -6.48
N VAL A 289 -17.41 9.41 -5.22
CA VAL A 289 -16.11 9.84 -4.68
C VAL A 289 -15.26 8.64 -4.26
N TYR A 290 -15.52 7.49 -4.89
CA TYR A 290 -14.76 6.26 -4.68
C TYR A 290 -13.27 6.50 -4.88
N ASN A 291 -12.47 5.96 -3.96
CA ASN A 291 -11.03 5.89 -4.07
C ASN A 291 -10.56 4.52 -3.58
N SER A 292 -10.02 3.72 -4.50
CA SER A 292 -9.54 2.35 -4.25
C SER A 292 -8.37 2.28 -3.27
N LEU A 293 -7.70 3.39 -2.98
CA LEU A 293 -6.61 3.51 -1.99
C LEU A 293 -7.10 3.95 -0.59
N THR A 294 -8.40 4.15 -0.38
CA THR A 294 -8.95 4.53 0.94
C THR A 294 -8.59 3.49 1.99
N ASP A 295 -7.96 3.86 3.09
CA ASP A 295 -7.68 2.92 4.20
C ASP A 295 -8.64 3.09 5.36
N TYR A 296 -9.16 4.30 5.57
CA TYR A 296 -10.09 4.56 6.65
C TYR A 296 -11.15 5.59 6.28
N ALA A 297 -12.30 5.47 6.93
CA ALA A 297 -13.40 6.41 6.84
C ALA A 297 -13.92 6.73 8.24
N MET A 298 -14.34 7.98 8.43
CA MET A 298 -14.91 8.44 9.69
C MET A 298 -16.26 9.09 9.44
N LYS A 299 -17.27 8.64 10.18
CA LYS A 299 -18.62 9.21 10.16
C LYS A 299 -19.18 9.22 11.58
N ASP A 300 -19.51 10.41 12.07
CA ASP A 300 -20.02 10.63 13.43
C ASP A 300 -19.12 10.04 14.53
N ASN A 301 -19.56 8.95 15.17
CA ASN A 301 -18.83 8.21 16.22
C ASN A 301 -18.29 6.87 15.72
N VAL A 302 -18.20 6.68 14.40
CA VAL A 302 -17.74 5.47 13.74
C VAL A 302 -16.43 5.77 13.01
N LEU A 303 -15.43 4.95 13.29
CA LEU A 303 -14.16 4.88 12.58
C LEU A 303 -14.06 3.48 11.98
N GLU A 304 -13.97 3.42 10.66
CA GLU A 304 -13.80 2.19 9.91
C GLU A 304 -12.44 2.21 9.24
N ILE A 305 -11.72 1.09 9.31
CA ILE A 305 -10.33 0.97 8.86
C ILE A 305 -10.17 -0.39 8.17
N ARG A 306 -9.46 -0.44 7.05
CA ARG A 306 -8.90 -1.66 6.46
C ARG A 306 -7.37 -1.58 6.44
N ILE A 307 -6.72 -2.67 6.77
CA ILE A 307 -5.26 -2.77 6.81
C ILE A 307 -4.80 -3.98 5.99
N PRO A 308 -3.92 -3.80 4.98
CA PRO A 308 -3.33 -4.92 4.27
C PRO A 308 -2.58 -5.84 5.22
N TRP A 309 -2.74 -7.16 5.06
CA TRP A 309 -2.02 -8.15 5.85
C TRP A 309 -0.49 -7.96 5.82
N ALA A 310 0.03 -7.50 4.68
CA ALA A 310 1.45 -7.21 4.52
C ALA A 310 1.97 -6.07 5.43
N LEU A 311 1.14 -5.07 5.77
CA LEU A 311 1.52 -4.01 6.73
C LEU A 311 1.58 -4.52 8.18
N LEU A 312 1.05 -5.71 8.43
CA LEU A 312 1.10 -6.40 9.72
C LEU A 312 2.23 -7.46 9.77
N ASN A 313 3.13 -7.47 8.78
CA ASN A 313 4.17 -8.50 8.60
C ASN A 313 3.63 -9.95 8.51
N VAL A 314 2.38 -10.14 8.03
CA VAL A 314 1.81 -11.46 7.79
C VAL A 314 2.17 -11.94 6.38
N MET A 315 2.89 -13.07 6.28
CA MET A 315 3.40 -13.60 5.01
C MET A 315 2.40 -14.42 4.20
N ASP A 316 1.39 -15.00 4.87
CA ASP A 316 0.33 -15.79 4.25
C ASP A 316 -0.95 -15.79 5.12
N PRO A 317 -1.95 -14.95 4.82
CA PRO A 317 -3.23 -14.95 5.52
C PRO A 317 -4.20 -16.05 5.01
N SER A 318 -3.84 -16.81 3.98
CA SER A 318 -4.71 -17.84 3.37
C SER A 318 -4.73 -19.18 4.12
N GLN A 319 -3.95 -19.30 5.20
CA GLN A 319 -3.95 -20.46 6.08
C GLN A 319 -4.57 -20.09 7.42
N ASN A 320 -5.90 -20.19 7.50
CA ASN A 320 -6.68 -20.06 8.74
C ASN A 320 -7.52 -21.30 8.98
#